data_AF-A0A3Q7QI09-F1
#
_entry.id   AF-A0A3Q7QI09-F1
#
_cell.length_a   1.000
_cell.length_b   1.000
_cell.length_c   1.000
_cell.angle_alpha   90.00
_cell.angle_beta   90.00
_cell.angle_gamma   90.00
#
_symmetry.space_group_name_H-M   'P 1'
#
loop_
_entity.id
_entity.type
_entity.pdbx_description
1 polymer ?
#
loop_
_entity_poly.entity_id
_entity_poly.type
_entity_poly.pdbx_seq_one_letter_code
_entity_poly.pdbx_strand_id
1 'polypeptide(L)'
;MGSSIFLSMTAILQRGCSKFRLLRKIAWRSFLLICIGVVIVNPNYCLGPLSWDKVRIPGVLQRLGVTYFVVAVLELIFAKPVPESCASERSCFSLRDIIFSWPQWLFILMLESIWLGLTFFLPVPGCPTGYLGPGGIGDLGKYPNCTGGAAGYIDRLLLGDDHIYQHPSSAVLYHTEVAYDPEGILGTINSIVMAFLGIQAGKILLYYKDQTKDILIRFTAWCCFLGLISVALTKISENEGFIPINKNLWSISYVTTLSSFAFFILLILYPIVDVKGLWTGTPFFYPGMNSILVYVGHEVFENYFPFQWKLQDNQSHKEHLTQNIVATAVWVLIAYILYKKKVFWKI
;
A
#
# COMPACT_ATOMS: atom_id res chain seq x y z
N MET A 1 0.54 -1.06 7.43
CA MET A 1 -0.59 -0.19 7.83
C MET A 1 -1.72 -0.97 8.49
N GLY A 2 -2.33 -1.95 7.82
CA GLY A 2 -3.50 -2.68 8.32
C GLY A 2 -3.36 -3.30 9.72
N SER A 3 -2.28 -4.04 9.98
CA SER A 3 -2.07 -4.68 11.29
C SER A 3 -2.01 -3.66 12.43
N SER A 4 -1.34 -2.54 12.20
CA SER A 4 -1.26 -1.42 13.15
C SER A 4 -2.61 -0.74 13.41
N ILE A 5 -3.47 -0.62 12.38
CA ILE A 5 -4.85 -0.11 12.54
C ILE A 5 -5.58 -0.98 13.55
N PHE A 6 -5.65 -2.28 13.27
CA PHE A 6 -6.40 -3.24 14.10
C PHE A 6 -5.89 -3.28 15.55
N LEU A 7 -4.57 -3.40 15.75
CA LEU A 7 -3.98 -3.44 17.10
C LEU A 7 -4.21 -2.14 17.88
N SER A 8 -4.00 -0.98 17.25
CA SER A 8 -4.17 0.31 17.95
C SER A 8 -5.63 0.60 18.28
N MET A 9 -6.56 0.30 17.37
CA MET A 9 -7.99 0.52 17.57
C MET A 9 -8.53 -0.37 18.66
N THR A 10 -8.15 -1.65 18.66
CA THR A 10 -8.58 -2.59 19.69
C THR A 10 -8.10 -2.16 21.07
N ALA A 11 -6.84 -1.73 21.20
CA ALA A 11 -6.31 -1.20 22.45
C ALA A 11 -7.04 0.08 22.93
N ILE A 12 -7.48 0.95 22.01
CA ILE A 12 -8.26 2.16 22.35
C ILE A 12 -9.69 1.80 22.77
N LEU A 13 -10.33 0.85 22.09
CA LEU A 13 -11.69 0.41 22.39
C LEU A 13 -11.75 -0.33 23.75
N GLN A 14 -10.75 -1.15 24.06
CA GLN A 14 -10.63 -1.81 25.37
C GLN A 14 -10.50 -0.81 26.53
N ARG A 15 -9.93 0.37 26.28
CA ARG A 15 -9.86 1.48 27.26
C ARG A 15 -11.18 2.24 27.43
N GLY A 16 -12.28 1.77 26.84
CA GLY A 16 -13.61 2.38 26.97
C GLY A 16 -13.80 3.67 26.16
N CYS A 17 -12.97 3.94 25.15
CA CYS A 17 -13.19 5.11 24.29
C CYS A 17 -14.42 4.95 23.41
N SER A 18 -15.26 5.99 23.34
CA SER A 18 -16.44 6.03 22.45
C SER A 18 -16.04 5.90 20.98
N LYS A 19 -16.82 5.10 20.21
CA LYS A 19 -16.65 4.92 18.76
C LYS A 19 -16.67 6.26 18.01
N PHE A 20 -17.53 7.21 18.41
CA PHE A 20 -17.61 8.53 17.76
C PHE A 20 -16.31 9.35 17.91
N ARG A 21 -15.70 9.32 19.09
CA ARG A 21 -14.42 10.00 19.34
C ARG A 21 -13.30 9.39 18.49
N LEU A 22 -13.33 8.06 18.31
CA LEU A 22 -12.37 7.35 17.47
C LEU A 22 -12.58 7.66 15.97
N LEU A 23 -13.83 7.72 15.51
CA LEU A 23 -14.17 8.14 14.14
C LEU A 23 -13.62 9.53 13.82
N ARG A 24 -13.78 10.50 14.73
CA ARG A 24 -13.22 11.85 14.56
C ARG A 24 -11.69 11.83 14.44
N LYS A 25 -11.01 10.98 15.22
CA LYS A 25 -9.54 10.82 15.12
C LYS A 25 -9.13 10.21 13.79
N ILE A 26 -9.86 9.20 13.31
CA ILE A 26 -9.60 8.56 12.01
C ILE A 26 -9.77 9.59 10.89
N ALA A 27 -10.89 10.32 10.88
CA ALA A 27 -11.17 11.34 9.87
C ALA A 27 -10.10 12.45 9.86
N TRP A 28 -9.72 12.96 11.03
CA TRP A 28 -8.69 14.00 11.16
C TRP A 28 -7.33 13.54 10.65
N ARG A 29 -6.91 12.32 11.02
CA ARG A 29 -5.65 11.75 10.55
C ARG A 29 -5.64 11.54 9.04
N SER A 30 -6.72 11.00 8.47
CA SER A 30 -6.86 10.85 7.02
C SER A 30 -6.80 12.18 6.30
N PHE A 31 -7.49 13.20 6.83
CA PHE A 31 -7.48 14.55 6.28
C PHE A 31 -6.07 15.14 6.28
N LEU A 32 -5.35 15.07 7.40
CA LEU A 32 -3.98 15.57 7.48
C LEU A 32 -3.02 14.84 6.53
N LEU A 33 -3.15 13.52 6.37
CA LEU A 33 -2.36 12.76 5.39
C LEU A 33 -2.60 13.25 3.96
N ILE A 34 -3.87 13.47 3.59
CA ILE A 34 -4.23 13.99 2.27
C ILE A 34 -3.67 15.40 2.07
N CYS A 35 -3.82 16.31 3.04
CA CYS A 35 -3.29 17.66 2.95
C CYS A 35 -1.77 17.70 2.80
N ILE A 36 -1.04 16.92 3.61
CA ILE A 36 0.41 16.80 3.51
C ILE A 36 0.80 16.23 2.13
N GLY A 37 0.05 15.23 1.64
CA GLY A 37 0.25 14.65 0.31
C GLY A 37 0.09 15.65 -0.83
N VAL A 38 -0.95 16.48 -0.80
CA VAL A 38 -1.19 17.50 -1.84
C VAL A 38 -0.05 18.51 -1.90
N VAL A 39 0.49 18.91 -0.75
CA VAL A 39 1.64 19.84 -0.68
C VAL A 39 2.90 19.21 -1.25
N ILE A 40 3.15 17.92 -0.97
CA ILE A 40 4.37 17.23 -1.38
C ILE A 40 4.35 16.86 -2.87
N VAL A 41 3.21 16.38 -3.38
CA VAL A 41 3.10 15.87 -4.75
C VAL A 41 3.17 16.98 -5.81
N ASN A 42 3.04 18.24 -5.39
CA ASN A 42 3.10 19.43 -6.23
C ASN A 42 4.34 20.27 -5.90
N PRO A 43 5.57 19.75 -6.12
CA PRO A 43 6.78 20.50 -5.83
C PRO A 43 6.84 21.70 -6.76
N ASN A 44 6.92 22.90 -6.17
CA ASN A 44 7.17 24.13 -6.92
C ASN A 44 8.37 24.89 -6.37
N TYR A 45 9.40 24.11 -6.02
CA TYR A 45 10.67 24.67 -5.59
C TYR A 45 11.31 25.32 -6.82
N CYS A 46 11.35 26.66 -6.83
CA CYS A 46 12.08 27.49 -7.80
C CYS A 46 11.46 27.65 -9.21
N LEU A 47 10.25 27.16 -9.50
CA LEU A 47 9.60 27.28 -10.83
C LEU A 47 8.49 28.36 -10.92
N GLY A 48 8.20 29.09 -9.84
CA GLY A 48 7.19 30.17 -9.80
C GLY A 48 5.93 29.75 -9.03
N PRO A 49 4.79 30.47 -9.12
CA PRO A 49 3.52 30.02 -8.57
C PRO A 49 2.89 28.90 -9.42
N LEU A 50 2.31 27.88 -8.79
CA LEU A 50 1.64 26.78 -9.51
C LEU A 50 0.24 27.26 -9.94
N SER A 51 -0.10 27.11 -11.21
CA SER A 51 -1.47 27.32 -11.66
C SER A 51 -2.37 26.24 -11.08
N TRP A 52 -3.51 26.64 -10.52
CA TRP A 52 -4.52 25.72 -9.99
C TRP A 52 -4.93 24.66 -11.01
N ASP A 53 -4.90 25.01 -12.29
CA ASP A 53 -5.26 24.14 -13.42
C ASP A 53 -4.29 22.97 -13.64
N LYS A 54 -3.09 22.98 -13.05
CA LYS A 54 -2.04 21.95 -13.24
C LYS A 54 -1.67 21.21 -11.95
N VAL A 55 -2.49 21.35 -10.92
CA VAL A 55 -2.24 20.72 -9.63
C VAL A 55 -2.53 19.22 -9.74
N ARG A 56 -1.52 18.39 -9.49
CA ARG A 56 -1.70 16.94 -9.38
C ARG A 56 -2.51 16.61 -8.12
N ILE A 57 -3.61 15.89 -8.28
CA ILE A 57 -4.50 15.51 -7.18
C ILE A 57 -4.10 14.16 -6.56
N PRO A 58 -3.94 13.06 -7.35
CA PRO A 58 -3.57 11.77 -6.81
C PRO A 58 -2.11 11.76 -6.36
N GLY A 59 -1.85 11.08 -5.25
CA GLY A 59 -0.50 10.91 -4.73
C GLY A 59 -0.47 9.82 -3.67
N VAL A 60 0.74 9.40 -3.31
CA VAL A 60 0.95 8.25 -2.41
C VAL A 60 0.28 8.50 -1.06
N LEU A 61 0.48 9.67 -0.44
CA LEU A 61 -0.13 9.99 0.85
C LEU A 61 -1.64 10.15 0.78
N GLN A 62 -2.17 10.67 -0.33
CA GLN A 62 -3.61 10.78 -0.57
C GLN A 62 -4.25 9.39 -0.62
N ARG A 63 -3.67 8.48 -1.42
CA ARG A 63 -4.11 7.08 -1.49
C ARG A 63 -4.01 6.38 -0.14
N LEU A 64 -2.90 6.54 0.58
CA LEU A 64 -2.71 5.96 1.91
C LEU A 64 -3.73 6.53 2.91
N GLY A 65 -4.05 7.84 2.81
CA GLY A 65 -5.06 8.51 3.64
C GLY A 65 -6.47 7.99 3.42
N VAL A 66 -6.87 7.81 2.16
CA VAL A 66 -8.17 7.23 1.77
C VAL A 66 -8.25 5.75 2.16
N THR A 67 -7.20 4.99 1.88
CA THR A 67 -7.11 3.58 2.25
C THR A 67 -7.20 3.39 3.77
N TYR A 68 -6.44 4.19 4.53
CA TYR A 68 -6.53 4.21 6.00
C TYR A 68 -7.94 4.54 6.47
N PHE A 69 -8.59 5.56 5.88
CA PHE A 69 -9.94 5.97 6.24
C PHE A 69 -10.94 4.81 6.08
N VAL A 70 -11.01 4.25 4.88
CA VAL A 70 -11.98 3.19 4.54
C VAL A 70 -11.77 1.97 5.42
N VAL A 71 -10.52 1.51 5.55
CA VAL A 71 -10.18 0.31 6.29
C VAL A 71 -10.40 0.50 7.80
N ALA A 72 -10.05 1.66 8.37
CA ALA A 72 -10.25 1.95 9.78
C ALA A 72 -11.74 2.17 10.13
N VAL A 73 -12.52 2.82 9.26
CA VAL A 73 -13.97 2.98 9.46
C VAL A 73 -14.67 1.63 9.37
N LEU A 74 -14.32 0.80 8.38
CA LEU A 74 -14.85 -0.55 8.25
C LEU A 74 -14.58 -1.38 9.51
N GLU A 75 -13.36 -1.31 10.04
CA GLU A 75 -13.01 -1.98 11.29
C GLU A 75 -13.78 -1.40 12.48
N LEU A 76 -13.99 -0.09 12.57
CA LEU A 76 -14.70 0.55 13.67
C LEU A 76 -16.18 0.16 13.74
N ILE A 77 -16.84 0.08 12.58
CA ILE A 77 -18.26 -0.29 12.46
C ILE A 77 -18.45 -1.71 12.97
N PHE A 78 -17.64 -2.65 12.46
CA PHE A 78 -17.74 -4.07 12.80
C PHE A 78 -16.90 -4.49 14.00
N ALA A 79 -16.29 -3.53 14.72
CA ALA A 79 -15.50 -3.80 15.91
C ALA A 79 -16.37 -4.49 16.97
N LYS A 80 -15.99 -5.74 17.28
CA LYS A 80 -16.53 -6.53 18.37
C LYS A 80 -15.50 -6.58 19.51
N PRO A 81 -15.93 -6.65 20.77
CA PRO A 81 -15.01 -6.89 21.87
C PRO A 81 -14.29 -8.22 21.62
N VAL A 82 -12.96 -8.18 21.65
CA VAL A 82 -12.14 -9.40 21.58
C VAL A 82 -12.51 -10.23 22.81
N PRO A 83 -12.98 -11.48 22.66
CA PRO A 83 -13.28 -12.32 23.81
C PRO A 83 -12.02 -12.47 24.66
N GLU A 84 -12.09 -12.08 25.93
CA GLU A 84 -11.04 -12.42 26.91
C GLU A 84 -11.05 -13.94 27.04
N SER A 85 -10.05 -14.58 26.41
CA SER A 85 -9.69 -15.98 26.56
C SER A 85 -10.83 -16.90 26.99
N CYS A 86 -11.65 -17.38 26.05
CA CYS A 86 -12.35 -18.65 26.28
C CYS A 86 -11.29 -19.76 26.29
N ALA A 87 -10.68 -19.98 27.45
CA ALA A 87 -10.21 -21.29 27.83
C ALA A 87 -11.39 -22.25 27.60
N SER A 88 -11.16 -23.32 26.84
CA SER A 88 -12.18 -24.29 26.40
C SER A 88 -12.85 -23.96 25.06
N GLU A 89 -12.12 -24.18 23.96
CA GLU A 89 -12.43 -25.29 23.06
C GLU A 89 -11.23 -25.53 22.13
N ARG A 90 -10.59 -26.68 22.29
CA ARG A 90 -9.46 -27.15 21.49
C ARG A 90 -9.94 -27.49 20.07
N SER A 91 -10.19 -26.49 19.25
CA SER A 91 -10.30 -26.72 17.81
C SER A 91 -9.23 -25.89 17.08
N CYS A 92 -8.17 -26.60 16.68
CA CYS A 92 -7.09 -26.14 15.80
C CYS A 92 -7.63 -25.47 14.50
N PHE A 93 -8.89 -25.74 14.15
CA PHE A 93 -9.55 -25.27 12.93
C PHE A 93 -10.58 -24.17 13.14
N SER A 94 -10.71 -23.58 14.34
CA SER A 94 -11.71 -22.54 14.56
C SER A 94 -11.34 -21.28 13.77
N LEU A 95 -11.95 -21.05 12.61
CA LEU A 95 -11.76 -19.87 11.72
C LEU A 95 -12.41 -18.59 12.31
N ARG A 96 -12.22 -18.34 13.61
CA ARG A 96 -12.84 -17.22 14.33
C ARG A 96 -12.48 -15.88 13.72
N ASP A 97 -11.23 -15.71 13.32
CA ASP A 97 -10.71 -14.53 12.61
C ASP A 97 -11.50 -14.19 11.35
N ILE A 98 -11.82 -15.20 10.53
CA ILE A 98 -12.58 -15.03 9.28
C ILE A 98 -14.07 -14.91 9.55
N ILE A 99 -14.63 -15.81 10.38
CA ILE A 99 -16.06 -15.86 10.69
C ILE A 99 -16.52 -14.56 11.34
N PHE A 100 -15.79 -14.00 12.31
CA PHE A 100 -16.21 -12.73 12.92
C PHE A 100 -16.06 -11.53 11.98
N SER A 101 -15.23 -11.65 10.95
CA SER A 101 -14.95 -10.59 9.97
C SER A 101 -15.73 -10.76 8.65
N TRP A 102 -16.70 -11.69 8.58
CA TRP A 102 -17.42 -11.99 7.34
C TRP A 102 -18.07 -10.76 6.65
N PRO A 103 -18.65 -9.76 7.35
CA PRO A 103 -19.24 -8.60 6.67
C PRO A 103 -18.16 -7.72 6.02
N GLN A 104 -16.97 -7.67 6.64
CA GLN A 104 -15.83 -6.93 6.09
C GLN A 104 -15.29 -7.62 4.85
N TRP A 105 -15.18 -8.96 4.87
CA TRP A 105 -14.81 -9.74 3.69
C TRP A 105 -15.80 -9.54 2.54
N LEU A 106 -17.11 -9.51 2.82
CA LEU A 106 -18.12 -9.24 1.79
C LEU A 106 -17.93 -7.86 1.17
N PHE A 107 -17.67 -6.82 1.99
CA PHE A 107 -17.39 -5.48 1.49
C PHE A 107 -16.12 -5.43 0.62
N ILE A 108 -15.05 -6.11 1.03
CA ILE A 108 -13.78 -6.15 0.29
C ILE A 108 -13.93 -6.92 -1.02
N LEU A 109 -14.65 -8.05 -1.02
CA LEU A 109 -14.97 -8.82 -2.23
C LEU A 109 -15.86 -8.04 -3.19
N MET A 110 -16.80 -7.24 -2.67
CA MET A 110 -17.61 -6.33 -3.49
C MET A 110 -16.72 -5.29 -4.18
N LEU A 111 -15.81 -4.65 -3.44
CA LEU A 111 -14.85 -3.70 -4.00
C LEU A 111 -13.96 -4.33 -5.08
N GLU A 112 -13.43 -5.53 -4.82
CA GLU A 112 -12.62 -6.28 -5.79
C GLU A 112 -13.43 -6.65 -7.04
N SER A 113 -14.69 -7.05 -6.86
CA SER A 113 -15.60 -7.35 -7.99
C SER A 113 -15.87 -6.12 -8.84
N ILE A 114 -15.99 -4.94 -8.22
CA ILE A 114 -16.10 -3.66 -8.94
C ILE A 114 -14.81 -3.37 -9.70
N TRP A 115 -13.64 -3.57 -9.10
CA TRP A 115 -12.35 -3.37 -9.77
C TRP A 115 -12.19 -4.27 -10.98
N LEU A 116 -12.44 -5.58 -10.84
CA LEU A 116 -12.41 -6.55 -11.94
C LEU A 116 -13.44 -6.20 -13.01
N GLY A 117 -14.64 -5.81 -12.58
CA GLY A 117 -15.75 -5.39 -13.43
C GLY A 117 -15.35 -4.24 -14.35
N LEU A 118 -14.84 -3.16 -13.75
CA LEU A 118 -14.41 -1.96 -14.47
C LEU A 118 -13.18 -2.24 -15.35
N THR A 119 -12.23 -3.03 -14.86
CA THR A 119 -10.98 -3.29 -15.58
C THR A 119 -11.22 -4.10 -16.85
N PHE A 120 -12.08 -5.13 -16.80
CA PHE A 120 -12.26 -6.07 -17.91
C PHE A 120 -13.46 -5.77 -18.82
N PHE A 121 -14.52 -5.15 -18.30
CA PHE A 121 -15.76 -4.94 -19.06
C PHE A 121 -16.00 -3.50 -19.51
N LEU A 122 -15.26 -2.51 -19.01
CA LEU A 122 -15.41 -1.13 -19.47
C LEU A 122 -14.84 -0.98 -20.89
N PRO A 123 -15.66 -0.60 -21.90
CA PRO A 123 -15.15 -0.34 -23.24
C PRO A 123 -14.42 1.00 -23.26
N VAL A 124 -13.12 0.96 -23.51
CA VAL A 124 -12.29 2.16 -23.69
C VAL A 124 -12.15 2.46 -25.18
N PRO A 125 -12.46 3.67 -25.65
CA PRO A 125 -12.36 4.03 -27.07
C PRO A 125 -10.95 3.77 -27.62
N GLY A 126 -10.86 3.01 -28.72
CA GLY A 126 -9.58 2.71 -29.39
C GLY A 126 -8.70 1.65 -28.72
N CYS A 127 -9.16 1.02 -27.63
CA CYS A 127 -8.42 0.00 -26.89
C CYS A 127 -9.19 -1.32 -26.85
N PRO A 128 -8.50 -2.47 -26.79
CA PRO A 128 -9.16 -3.75 -26.56
C PRO A 128 -9.75 -3.78 -25.13
N THR A 129 -10.88 -4.43 -24.97
CA THR A 129 -11.50 -4.65 -23.65
C THR A 129 -10.55 -5.45 -22.76
N GLY A 130 -10.36 -5.00 -21.51
CA GLY A 130 -9.43 -5.62 -20.57
C GLY A 130 -7.95 -5.31 -20.83
N TYR A 131 -7.62 -4.22 -21.53
CA TYR A 131 -6.24 -3.82 -21.75
C TYR A 131 -5.52 -3.46 -20.43
N LEU A 132 -4.43 -4.18 -20.13
CA LEU A 132 -3.58 -3.97 -18.94
C LEU A 132 -2.17 -3.49 -19.28
N GLY A 133 -1.91 -3.24 -20.57
CA GLY A 133 -0.59 -2.92 -21.08
C GLY A 133 -0.19 -1.46 -20.88
N PRO A 134 1.08 -1.14 -21.17
CA PRO A 134 1.61 0.21 -21.03
C PRO A 134 1.15 1.17 -22.14
N GLY A 135 0.63 0.68 -23.27
CA GLY A 135 0.45 1.50 -24.47
C GLY A 135 1.79 1.90 -25.11
N GLY A 136 1.82 3.01 -25.85
CA GLY A 136 3.00 3.47 -26.57
C GLY A 136 3.53 2.44 -27.58
N ILE A 137 4.84 2.15 -27.53
CA ILE A 137 5.46 1.08 -28.35
C ILE A 137 5.18 -0.34 -27.82
N GLY A 138 4.47 -0.46 -26.68
CA GLY A 138 3.97 -1.74 -26.17
C GLY A 138 3.07 -2.45 -27.18
N ASP A 139 3.01 -3.78 -27.11
CA ASP A 139 2.24 -4.62 -28.05
C ASP A 139 2.57 -4.36 -29.53
N LEU A 140 3.85 -4.07 -29.82
CA LEU A 140 4.35 -3.68 -31.13
C LEU A 140 3.71 -2.39 -31.67
N GLY A 141 3.33 -1.47 -30.78
CA GLY A 141 2.75 -0.17 -31.15
C GLY A 141 1.29 -0.22 -31.61
N LYS A 142 0.57 -1.32 -31.35
CA LYS A 142 -0.83 -1.47 -31.78
C LYS A 142 -1.79 -0.52 -31.04
N TYR A 143 -1.48 -0.17 -29.80
CA TYR A 143 -2.37 0.56 -28.90
C TYR A 143 -1.66 1.74 -28.22
N PRO A 144 -1.16 2.72 -28.99
CA PRO A 144 -0.28 3.77 -28.45
C PRO A 144 -0.98 4.63 -27.39
N ASN A 145 -2.28 4.91 -27.56
CA ASN A 145 -3.05 5.80 -26.70
C ASN A 145 -3.77 5.08 -25.54
N CYS A 146 -3.46 3.82 -25.30
CA CYS A 146 -4.16 2.97 -24.33
C CYS A 146 -3.45 2.84 -22.98
N THR A 147 -2.55 3.76 -22.64
CA THR A 147 -1.77 3.71 -21.40
C THR A 147 -2.67 3.60 -20.17
N GLY A 148 -2.50 2.49 -19.45
CA GLY A 148 -3.26 2.18 -18.24
C GLY A 148 -4.69 1.68 -18.47
N GLY A 149 -5.12 1.47 -19.72
CA GLY A 149 -6.42 0.92 -20.09
C GLY A 149 -7.59 1.64 -19.40
N ALA A 150 -8.48 0.85 -18.78
CA ALA A 150 -9.64 1.36 -18.06
C ALA A 150 -9.27 2.26 -16.87
N ALA A 151 -8.17 1.96 -16.15
CA ALA A 151 -7.74 2.76 -15.01
C ALA A 151 -7.37 4.18 -15.44
N GLY A 152 -6.50 4.29 -16.44
CA GLY A 152 -6.08 5.59 -17.00
C GLY A 152 -7.25 6.36 -17.59
N TYR A 153 -8.17 5.67 -18.27
CA TYR A 153 -9.36 6.30 -18.84
C TYR A 153 -10.27 6.91 -17.77
N ILE A 154 -10.55 6.17 -16.68
CA ILE A 154 -11.37 6.66 -15.56
C ILE A 154 -10.70 7.86 -14.88
N ASP A 155 -9.39 7.79 -14.63
CA ASP A 155 -8.67 8.86 -13.97
C ASP A 155 -8.72 10.16 -14.81
N ARG A 156 -8.49 10.08 -16.13
CA ARG A 156 -8.62 11.22 -17.04
C ARG A 156 -10.04 11.77 -17.10
N LEU A 157 -11.05 10.91 -17.11
CA LEU A 157 -12.46 11.32 -17.17
C LEU A 157 -12.92 12.05 -15.89
N LEU A 158 -12.47 11.60 -14.72
CA LEU A 158 -12.93 12.12 -13.43
C LEU A 158 -12.07 13.24 -12.87
N LEU A 159 -10.75 13.17 -13.07
CA LEU A 159 -9.80 14.15 -12.52
C LEU A 159 -9.37 15.17 -13.57
N GLY A 160 -9.44 14.83 -14.86
CA GLY A 160 -8.91 15.65 -15.95
C GLY A 160 -7.43 15.34 -16.23
N ASP A 161 -7.02 15.56 -17.49
CA ASP A 161 -5.65 15.29 -17.95
C ASP A 161 -4.60 16.13 -17.23
N ASP A 162 -4.91 17.38 -16.85
CA ASP A 162 -3.94 18.28 -16.21
C ASP A 162 -3.71 17.99 -14.71
N HIS A 163 -4.60 17.22 -14.09
CA HIS A 163 -4.58 16.93 -12.64
C HIS A 163 -4.01 15.55 -12.28
N ILE A 164 -3.51 14.82 -13.29
CA ILE A 164 -2.90 13.50 -13.14
C ILE A 164 -1.40 13.55 -13.43
N TYR A 165 -0.69 12.46 -13.12
CA TYR A 165 0.75 12.37 -13.33
C TYR A 165 1.14 12.36 -14.82
N GLN A 166 1.96 13.34 -15.21
CA GLN A 166 2.37 13.57 -16.60
C GLN A 166 3.58 12.75 -17.04
N HIS A 167 4.35 12.20 -16.09
CA HIS A 167 5.61 11.51 -16.38
C HIS A 167 5.61 10.07 -15.88
N PRO A 168 4.64 9.23 -16.29
CA PRO A 168 4.56 7.85 -15.83
C PRO A 168 5.82 7.08 -16.22
N SER A 169 6.20 6.06 -15.45
CA SER A 169 7.39 5.24 -15.75
C SER A 169 7.30 4.56 -17.11
N SER A 170 6.10 4.34 -17.64
CA SER A 170 5.87 3.84 -19.00
C SER A 170 6.35 4.80 -20.08
N ALA A 171 6.43 6.10 -19.82
CA ALA A 171 6.90 7.08 -20.79
C ALA A 171 8.39 6.90 -21.12
N VAL A 172 9.18 6.48 -20.13
CA VAL A 172 10.63 6.27 -20.29
C VAL A 172 10.93 5.02 -21.11
N LEU A 173 10.23 3.91 -20.82
CA LEU A 173 10.52 2.61 -21.45
C LEU A 173 9.70 2.34 -22.71
N TYR A 174 8.43 2.77 -22.73
CA TYR A 174 7.47 2.48 -23.80
C TYR A 174 7.08 3.72 -24.61
N HIS A 175 7.74 4.87 -24.41
CA HIS A 175 7.48 6.10 -25.16
C HIS A 175 5.99 6.48 -25.22
N THR A 176 5.29 6.31 -24.10
CA THR A 176 3.87 6.64 -23.98
C THR A 176 3.69 8.15 -23.91
N GLU A 177 2.81 8.71 -24.74
CA GLU A 177 2.47 10.14 -24.73
C GLU A 177 1.29 10.46 -23.80
N VAL A 178 0.49 9.45 -23.46
CA VAL A 178 -0.73 9.63 -22.66
C VAL A 178 -0.39 9.66 -21.17
N ALA A 179 -0.91 10.69 -20.48
CA ALA A 179 -0.78 10.84 -19.03
C ALA A 179 -1.48 9.71 -18.28
N TYR A 180 -0.85 9.26 -17.19
CA TYR A 180 -1.31 8.13 -16.39
C TYR A 180 -0.84 8.25 -14.94
N ASP A 181 -1.77 8.14 -14.00
CA ASP A 181 -1.45 8.20 -12.57
C ASP A 181 -1.41 6.81 -11.92
N PRO A 182 -0.24 6.33 -11.46
CA PRO A 182 -0.17 5.11 -10.67
C PRO A 182 -0.88 5.26 -9.32
N GLU A 183 -1.11 6.51 -8.89
CA GLU A 183 -1.93 7.13 -7.83
C GLU A 183 -3.45 6.96 -7.88
N GLY A 184 -3.96 6.54 -9.04
CA GLY A 184 -5.35 6.71 -9.45
C GLY A 184 -6.44 6.08 -8.58
N ILE A 185 -7.68 6.38 -8.96
CA ILE A 185 -8.90 5.98 -8.25
C ILE A 185 -9.03 4.46 -8.22
N LEU A 186 -8.84 3.83 -9.38
CA LEU A 186 -9.02 2.39 -9.52
C LEU A 186 -7.96 1.61 -8.72
N GLY A 187 -6.70 2.05 -8.74
CA GLY A 187 -5.62 1.46 -7.93
C GLY A 187 -5.81 1.62 -6.41
N THR A 188 -6.58 2.64 -5.98
CA THR A 188 -6.91 2.85 -4.57
C THR A 188 -7.82 1.74 -4.03
N ILE A 189 -8.67 1.13 -4.86
CA ILE A 189 -9.48 -0.03 -4.47
C ILE A 189 -8.58 -1.20 -4.06
N ASN A 190 -7.61 -1.55 -4.90
CA ASN A 190 -6.68 -2.65 -4.62
C ASN A 190 -5.74 -2.32 -3.45
N SER A 191 -5.47 -1.04 -3.19
CA SER A 191 -4.77 -0.60 -1.99
C SER A 191 -5.56 -0.85 -0.70
N ILE A 192 -6.89 -0.66 -0.74
CA ILE A 192 -7.80 -1.03 0.35
C ILE A 192 -7.74 -2.55 0.61
N VAL A 193 -7.77 -3.37 -0.44
CA VAL A 193 -7.65 -4.84 -0.33
C VAL A 193 -6.33 -5.23 0.35
N MET A 194 -5.21 -4.67 -0.12
CA MET A 194 -3.89 -4.93 0.46
C MET A 194 -3.81 -4.51 1.94
N ALA A 195 -4.33 -3.33 2.28
CA ALA A 195 -4.37 -2.87 3.67
C ALA A 195 -5.27 -3.75 4.55
N PHE A 196 -6.39 -4.25 4.02
CA PHE A 196 -7.26 -5.17 4.72
C PHE A 196 -6.62 -6.53 4.99
N LEU A 197 -5.82 -7.08 4.06
CA LEU A 197 -5.00 -8.27 4.32
C LEU A 197 -4.03 -8.03 5.49
N GLY A 198 -3.55 -6.80 5.66
CA GLY A 198 -2.81 -6.38 6.85
C GLY A 198 -3.64 -6.40 8.13
N ILE A 199 -4.92 -6.02 8.11
CA ILE A 199 -5.83 -6.19 9.25
C ILE A 199 -5.95 -7.67 9.60
N GLN A 200 -6.10 -8.54 8.61
CA GLN A 200 -6.17 -9.99 8.82
C GLN A 200 -4.93 -10.52 9.56
N ALA A 201 -3.73 -10.06 9.19
CA ALA A 201 -2.52 -10.38 9.93
C ALA A 201 -2.56 -9.90 11.40
N GLY A 202 -3.07 -8.69 11.65
CA GLY A 202 -3.28 -8.16 13.01
C GLY A 202 -4.29 -8.97 13.83
N LYS A 203 -5.38 -9.44 13.20
CA LYS A 203 -6.40 -10.30 13.83
C LYS A 203 -5.81 -11.64 14.25
N ILE A 204 -5.01 -12.26 13.40
CA ILE A 204 -4.32 -13.52 13.73
C ILE A 204 -3.44 -13.34 14.97
N LEU A 205 -2.64 -12.27 15.02
CA LEU A 205 -1.76 -11.99 16.15
C LEU A 205 -2.52 -11.78 17.47
N LEU A 206 -3.70 -11.13 17.43
CA LEU A 206 -4.44 -10.81 18.65
C LEU A 206 -5.40 -11.92 19.10
N TYR A 207 -6.10 -12.60 18.17
CA TYR A 207 -7.07 -13.64 18.52
C TYR A 207 -6.41 -14.94 18.97
N TYR A 208 -5.25 -15.26 18.43
CA TYR A 208 -4.45 -16.43 18.79
C TYR A 208 -3.25 -16.03 19.64
N LYS A 209 -3.39 -14.93 20.41
CA LYS A 209 -2.37 -14.49 21.35
C LYS A 209 -1.99 -15.65 22.27
N ASP A 210 -0.68 -15.80 22.50
CA ASP A 210 -0.07 -16.89 23.28
C ASP A 210 -0.15 -18.29 22.62
N GLN A 211 -0.82 -18.44 21.48
CA GLN A 211 -0.93 -19.68 20.70
C GLN A 211 -0.01 -19.63 19.46
N THR A 212 1.30 -19.70 19.71
CA THR A 212 2.33 -19.59 18.67
C THR A 212 2.13 -20.56 17.50
N LYS A 213 1.74 -21.81 17.77
CA LYS A 213 1.50 -22.81 16.70
C LYS A 213 0.37 -22.39 15.77
N ASP A 214 -0.73 -21.87 16.32
CA ASP A 214 -1.90 -21.48 15.54
C ASP A 214 -1.63 -20.23 14.69
N ILE A 215 -0.83 -19.28 15.22
CA ILE A 215 -0.36 -18.12 14.45
C ILE A 215 0.48 -18.56 13.23
N LEU A 216 1.46 -19.46 13.44
CA LEU A 216 2.35 -19.94 12.37
C LEU A 216 1.60 -20.73 11.29
N ILE A 217 0.65 -21.59 11.69
CA ILE A 217 -0.20 -22.32 10.75
C ILE A 217 -1.00 -21.34 9.89
N ARG A 218 -1.54 -20.27 10.48
CA ARG A 218 -2.35 -19.28 9.75
C ARG A 218 -1.53 -18.40 8.82
N PHE A 219 -0.36 -17.93 9.26
CA PHE A 219 0.55 -17.21 8.36
C PHE A 219 0.98 -18.08 7.19
N THR A 220 1.25 -19.37 7.43
CA THR A 220 1.53 -20.34 6.37
C THR A 220 0.33 -20.50 5.43
N ALA A 221 -0.88 -20.70 5.96
CA ALA A 221 -2.09 -20.86 5.17
C ALA A 221 -2.38 -19.63 4.29
N TRP A 222 -2.29 -18.40 4.84
CA TRP A 222 -2.48 -17.16 4.08
C TRP A 222 -1.37 -16.94 3.04
N CYS A 223 -0.11 -17.24 3.39
CA CYS A 223 1.01 -17.20 2.46
C CYS A 223 0.76 -18.11 1.25
N CYS A 224 0.42 -19.38 1.49
CA CYS A 224 0.14 -20.35 0.44
C CYS A 224 -1.10 -19.99 -0.37
N PHE A 225 -2.20 -19.60 0.29
CA PHE A 225 -3.45 -19.24 -0.39
C PHE A 225 -3.27 -18.06 -1.35
N LEU A 226 -2.68 -16.95 -0.87
CA LEU A 226 -2.41 -15.78 -1.69
C LEU A 226 -1.36 -16.05 -2.76
N GLY A 227 -0.36 -16.88 -2.45
CA GLY A 227 0.66 -17.32 -3.42
C GLY A 227 0.07 -18.14 -4.55
N LEU A 228 -0.86 -19.06 -4.25
CA LEU A 228 -1.57 -19.86 -5.26
C LEU A 228 -2.46 -19.00 -6.16
N ILE A 229 -3.18 -18.02 -5.58
CA ILE A 229 -3.96 -17.05 -6.37
C ILE A 229 -3.02 -16.26 -7.29
N SER A 230 -1.91 -15.76 -6.76
CA SER A 230 -0.92 -15.03 -7.54
C SER A 230 -0.38 -15.87 -8.70
N VAL A 231 0.01 -17.13 -8.44
CA VAL A 231 0.50 -18.07 -9.46
C VAL A 231 -0.56 -18.36 -10.52
N ALA A 232 -1.81 -18.54 -10.11
CA ALA A 232 -2.91 -18.77 -11.04
C ALA A 232 -3.16 -17.56 -11.96
N LEU A 233 -3.11 -16.35 -11.41
CA LEU A 233 -3.31 -15.11 -12.16
C LEU A 233 -2.16 -14.80 -13.13
N THR A 234 -0.91 -15.10 -12.75
CA THR A 234 0.27 -14.81 -13.57
C THR A 234 0.64 -15.95 -14.51
N LYS A 235 0.10 -17.16 -14.30
CA LYS A 235 0.54 -18.40 -14.97
C LYS A 235 2.05 -18.67 -14.85
N ILE A 236 2.70 -18.10 -13.83
CA ILE A 236 4.17 -18.15 -13.67
C ILE A 236 4.89 -17.56 -14.91
N SER A 237 4.23 -16.65 -15.63
CA SER A 237 4.81 -15.90 -16.75
C SER A 237 4.97 -14.45 -16.34
N GLU A 238 5.96 -13.78 -16.91
CA GLU A 238 6.18 -12.35 -16.71
C GLU A 238 5.05 -11.53 -17.33
N ASN A 239 4.63 -11.88 -18.55
CA ASN A 239 3.73 -11.05 -19.36
C ASN A 239 2.48 -11.79 -19.89
N GLU A 240 2.43 -13.13 -19.84
CA GLU A 240 1.35 -13.93 -20.47
C GLU A 240 0.26 -14.41 -19.49
N GLY A 241 0.32 -13.93 -18.25
CA GLY A 241 -0.70 -14.19 -17.24
C GLY A 241 -2.05 -13.57 -17.60
N PHE A 242 -3.12 -14.02 -16.95
CA PHE A 242 -4.42 -13.36 -17.03
C PHE A 242 -4.33 -11.92 -16.50
N ILE A 243 -3.59 -11.74 -15.41
CA ILE A 243 -3.30 -10.45 -14.80
C ILE A 243 -1.81 -10.43 -14.43
N PRO A 244 -0.92 -9.85 -15.25
CA PRO A 244 0.50 -9.75 -14.91
C PRO A 244 0.71 -8.88 -13.67
N ILE A 245 1.83 -9.10 -12.98
CA ILE A 245 2.20 -8.32 -11.79
C ILE A 245 2.51 -6.90 -12.25
N ASN A 246 1.61 -5.96 -11.98
CA ASN A 246 1.74 -4.58 -12.42
C ASN A 246 1.59 -3.63 -11.23
N LYS A 247 2.71 -3.02 -10.84
CA LYS A 247 2.77 -2.03 -9.75
C LYS A 247 2.00 -0.76 -10.10
N ASN A 248 2.11 -0.28 -11.33
CA ASN A 248 1.50 0.98 -11.75
C ASN A 248 -0.03 0.90 -11.71
N LEU A 249 -0.61 -0.21 -12.17
CA LEU A 249 -2.06 -0.49 -12.06
C LEU A 249 -2.51 -0.91 -10.67
N TRP A 250 -1.55 -1.16 -9.76
CA TRP A 250 -1.78 -1.79 -8.47
C TRP A 250 -2.59 -3.10 -8.62
N SER A 251 -2.21 -3.95 -9.57
CA SER A 251 -3.03 -5.10 -9.99
C SER A 251 -3.30 -6.10 -8.84
N ILE A 252 -4.39 -6.86 -8.93
CA ILE A 252 -4.72 -7.87 -7.91
C ILE A 252 -3.65 -8.98 -7.81
N SER A 253 -2.97 -9.32 -8.92
CA SER A 253 -1.80 -10.19 -8.87
C SER A 253 -0.66 -9.56 -8.07
N TYR A 254 -0.35 -8.27 -8.28
CA TYR A 254 0.62 -7.55 -7.45
C TYR A 254 0.23 -7.54 -5.96
N VAL A 255 -1.04 -7.29 -5.65
CA VAL A 255 -1.56 -7.30 -4.27
C VAL A 255 -1.38 -8.67 -3.62
N THR A 256 -1.78 -9.73 -4.29
CA THR A 256 -1.72 -11.11 -3.77
C THR A 256 -0.28 -11.60 -3.65
N THR A 257 0.59 -11.30 -4.62
CA THR A 257 2.04 -11.59 -4.54
C THR A 257 2.67 -10.93 -3.30
N LEU A 258 2.52 -9.60 -3.17
CA LEU A 258 3.15 -8.88 -2.06
C LEU A 258 2.59 -9.26 -0.71
N SER A 259 1.28 -9.53 -0.63
CA SER A 259 0.67 -9.98 0.60
C SER A 259 1.14 -11.39 0.99
N SER A 260 1.32 -12.30 0.03
CA SER A 260 1.92 -13.62 0.27
C SER A 260 3.34 -13.49 0.85
N PHE A 261 4.20 -12.68 0.24
CA PHE A 261 5.55 -12.41 0.77
C PHE A 261 5.52 -11.74 2.14
N ALA A 262 4.58 -10.82 2.40
CA ALA A 262 4.43 -10.20 3.70
C ALA A 262 4.06 -11.22 4.79
N PHE A 263 3.15 -12.16 4.51
CA PHE A 263 2.84 -13.26 5.42
C PHE A 263 4.02 -14.22 5.61
N PHE A 264 4.80 -14.50 4.57
CA PHE A 264 6.03 -15.27 4.67
C PHE A 264 7.08 -14.59 5.57
N ILE A 265 7.28 -13.28 5.40
CA ILE A 265 8.18 -12.51 6.24
C ILE A 265 7.68 -12.52 7.70
N LEU A 266 6.38 -12.34 7.93
CA LEU A 266 5.79 -12.44 9.28
C LEU A 266 5.95 -13.85 9.89
N LEU A 267 5.83 -14.91 9.08
CA LEU A 267 6.05 -16.29 9.50
C LEU A 267 7.48 -16.50 10.04
N ILE A 268 8.47 -15.83 9.45
CA ILE A 268 9.87 -15.89 9.88
C ILE A 268 10.12 -14.93 11.06
N LEU A 269 9.64 -13.70 10.99
CA LEU A 269 9.94 -12.67 11.98
C LEU A 269 9.25 -12.90 13.33
N TYR A 270 8.00 -13.36 13.33
CA TYR A 270 7.25 -13.62 14.56
C TYR A 270 8.00 -14.55 15.54
N PRO A 271 8.47 -15.75 15.16
CA PRO A 271 9.21 -16.61 16.09
C PRO A 271 10.59 -16.05 16.47
N ILE A 272 11.25 -15.29 15.60
CA ILE A 272 12.57 -14.69 15.89
C ILE A 272 12.44 -13.56 16.92
N VAL A 273 11.44 -12.68 16.72
CA VAL A 273 11.25 -11.45 17.50
C VAL A 273 10.38 -11.70 18.72
N ASP A 274 9.17 -12.24 18.55
CA ASP A 274 8.17 -12.33 19.62
C ASP A 274 8.31 -13.59 20.48
N VAL A 275 8.80 -14.71 19.93
CA VAL A 275 8.93 -15.98 20.68
C VAL A 275 10.32 -16.15 21.28
N LYS A 276 11.37 -16.05 20.47
CA LYS A 276 12.75 -16.28 20.92
C LYS A 276 13.47 -15.02 21.41
N GLY A 277 12.95 -13.83 21.09
CA GLY A 277 13.58 -12.56 21.48
C GLY A 277 14.99 -12.36 20.92
N LEU A 278 15.35 -13.03 19.81
CA LEU A 278 16.71 -12.99 19.24
C LEU A 278 17.03 -11.64 18.59
N TRP A 279 16.00 -10.87 18.24
CA TRP A 279 16.15 -9.59 17.59
C TRP A 279 15.09 -8.61 18.06
N THR A 280 15.51 -7.37 18.33
CA THR A 280 14.64 -6.30 18.82
C THR A 280 14.00 -5.48 17.68
N GLY A 281 14.27 -5.83 16.42
CA GLY A 281 13.80 -5.11 15.24
C GLY A 281 14.70 -3.94 14.81
N THR A 282 15.86 -3.76 15.43
CA THR A 282 16.84 -2.72 15.04
C THR A 282 17.62 -3.11 13.77
N PRO A 283 17.84 -2.21 12.81
CA PRO A 283 17.59 -0.76 12.88
C PRO A 283 16.20 -0.34 12.38
N PHE A 284 15.40 -1.22 11.78
CA PHE A 284 14.14 -0.88 11.10
C PHE A 284 13.06 -0.31 12.03
N PHE A 285 13.12 -0.63 13.32
CA PHE A 285 12.24 -0.05 14.32
C PHE A 285 12.32 1.49 14.35
N TYR A 286 13.51 2.09 14.17
CA TYR A 286 13.68 3.54 14.23
C TYR A 286 12.92 4.30 13.12
N PRO A 287 13.13 4.02 11.81
CA PRO A 287 12.34 4.64 10.76
C PRO A 287 10.87 4.22 10.84
N GLY A 288 10.54 3.02 11.34
CA GLY A 288 9.16 2.58 11.54
C GLY A 288 8.35 3.50 12.46
N MET A 289 8.94 3.98 13.56
CA MET A 289 8.30 4.91 14.49
C MET A 289 8.07 6.32 13.92
N ASN A 290 8.80 6.70 12.88
CA ASN A 290 8.76 8.02 12.24
C ASN A 290 8.56 7.90 10.72
N SER A 291 7.80 6.90 10.28
CA SER A 291 7.68 6.53 8.85
C SER A 291 7.17 7.66 7.97
N ILE A 292 6.19 8.44 8.43
CA ILE A 292 5.67 9.59 7.67
C ILE A 292 6.75 10.68 7.56
N LEU A 293 7.49 10.96 8.65
CA LEU A 293 8.57 11.95 8.63
C LEU A 293 9.66 11.56 7.63
N VAL A 294 10.08 10.29 7.65
CA VAL A 294 11.12 9.79 6.74
C VAL A 294 10.64 9.86 5.30
N TYR A 295 9.38 9.50 5.02
CA TYR A 295 8.78 9.60 3.70
C TYR A 295 8.72 11.06 3.20
N VAL A 296 8.09 11.94 3.98
CA VAL A 296 7.96 13.37 3.64
C VAL A 296 9.34 14.01 3.47
N GLY A 297 10.27 13.70 4.37
CA GLY A 297 11.64 14.18 4.29
C GLY A 297 12.33 13.70 3.01
N HIS A 298 12.17 12.43 2.64
CA HIS A 298 12.79 11.91 1.42
C HIS A 298 12.28 12.61 0.16
N GLU A 299 10.98 12.85 0.06
CA GLU A 299 10.36 13.58 -1.07
C GLU A 299 10.79 15.05 -1.10
N VAL A 300 10.81 15.73 0.05
CA VAL A 300 11.22 17.15 0.13
C VAL A 300 12.71 17.35 -0.16
N PHE A 301 13.55 16.42 0.31
CA PHE A 301 15.00 16.49 0.13
C PHE A 301 15.52 15.65 -1.04
N GLU A 302 14.65 15.18 -1.94
CA GLU A 302 15.02 14.30 -3.06
C GLU A 302 16.21 14.89 -3.84
N ASN A 303 16.14 16.17 -4.22
CA ASN A 303 17.16 16.84 -5.03
C ASN A 303 18.36 17.42 -4.22
N TYR A 304 18.52 17.06 -2.95
CA TYR A 304 19.55 17.64 -2.07
C TYR A 304 20.62 16.62 -1.68
N PHE A 305 21.87 17.06 -1.60
CA PHE A 305 22.94 16.27 -0.99
C PHE A 305 22.70 16.09 0.52
N PRO A 306 22.89 14.90 1.12
CA PRO A 306 23.48 13.67 0.55
C PRO A 306 22.46 12.66 0.01
N PHE A 307 21.19 13.03 -0.17
CA PHE A 307 20.14 12.11 -0.61
C PHE A 307 20.20 11.83 -2.11
N GLN A 308 20.50 12.85 -2.90
CA GLN A 308 20.81 12.71 -4.32
C GLN A 308 21.93 13.66 -4.70
N TRP A 309 22.75 13.23 -5.64
CA TRP A 309 23.80 14.02 -6.27
C TRP A 309 23.89 13.65 -7.74
N LYS A 310 24.45 14.56 -8.54
CA LYS A 310 24.65 14.33 -9.96
C LYS A 310 25.63 13.16 -10.17
N LEU A 311 25.18 12.13 -10.87
CA LEU A 311 26.01 10.99 -11.23
C LEU A 311 26.95 11.36 -12.39
N GLN A 312 28.09 10.68 -12.45
CA GLN A 312 29.03 10.83 -13.55
C GLN A 312 28.53 10.05 -14.77
N ASP A 313 28.01 8.84 -14.53
CA ASP A 313 27.32 8.02 -15.52
C ASP A 313 25.93 7.62 -15.03
N ASN A 314 24.89 8.16 -15.67
CA ASN A 314 23.50 7.87 -15.33
C ASN A 314 23.09 6.41 -15.62
N GLN A 315 23.86 5.64 -16.39
CA GLN A 315 23.59 4.22 -16.65
C GLN A 315 24.33 3.30 -15.66
N SER A 316 25.24 3.84 -14.85
CA SER A 316 26.04 3.06 -13.91
C SER A 316 25.21 2.59 -12.72
N HIS A 317 24.85 1.29 -12.71
CA HIS A 317 24.16 0.67 -11.57
C HIS A 317 24.92 0.79 -10.25
N LYS A 318 26.27 0.83 -10.29
CA LYS A 318 27.10 0.97 -9.09
C LYS A 318 26.94 2.35 -8.45
N GLU A 319 26.88 3.39 -9.28
CA GLU A 319 26.69 4.76 -8.80
C GLU A 319 25.30 4.94 -8.19
N HIS A 320 24.25 4.48 -8.88
CA HIS A 320 22.88 4.45 -8.36
C HIS A 320 22.79 3.67 -7.05
N LEU A 321 23.40 2.48 -6.96
CA LEU A 321 23.39 1.67 -5.75
C LEU A 321 24.09 2.40 -4.59
N THR A 322 25.25 3.00 -4.85
CA THR A 322 26.00 3.77 -3.84
C THR A 322 25.18 4.94 -3.31
N GLN A 323 24.53 5.68 -4.21
CA GLN A 323 23.65 6.78 -3.86
C GLN A 323 22.48 6.34 -2.97
N ASN A 324 21.75 5.31 -3.40
CA ASN A 324 20.62 4.79 -2.64
C ASN A 324 21.03 4.23 -1.26
N ILE A 325 22.19 3.57 -1.16
CA ILE A 325 22.72 3.09 0.13
C ILE A 325 23.05 4.25 1.05
N VAL A 326 23.73 5.29 0.56
CA VAL A 326 24.08 6.48 1.34
C VAL A 326 22.81 7.19 1.82
N ALA A 327 21.87 7.47 0.92
CA ALA A 327 20.60 8.11 1.25
C ALA A 327 19.83 7.32 2.32
N THR A 328 19.74 5.99 2.16
CA THR A 328 19.08 5.11 3.13
C THR A 328 19.78 5.12 4.49
N ALA A 329 21.11 5.03 4.51
CA ALA A 329 21.89 5.06 5.74
C ALA A 329 21.72 6.38 6.50
N VAL A 330 21.69 7.51 5.77
CA VAL A 330 21.44 8.84 6.34
C VAL A 330 20.03 8.92 6.94
N TRP A 331 19.00 8.43 6.24
CA TRP A 331 17.63 8.39 6.80
C TRP A 331 17.51 7.51 8.04
N VAL A 332 18.18 6.36 8.07
CA VAL A 332 18.23 5.48 9.25
C VAL A 332 18.93 6.19 10.42
N LEU A 333 20.03 6.90 10.15
CA LEU A 333 20.74 7.70 11.17
C LEU A 333 19.87 8.84 11.71
N ILE A 334 19.18 9.58 10.84
CA ILE A 334 18.24 10.65 11.22
C ILE A 334 17.13 10.05 12.09
N ALA A 335 16.52 8.94 11.67
CA ALA A 335 15.48 8.27 12.43
C ALA A 335 15.98 7.80 13.81
N TYR A 336 17.22 7.31 13.89
CA TYR A 336 17.86 6.96 15.16
C TYR A 336 18.08 8.17 16.07
N ILE A 337 18.54 9.31 15.54
CA ILE A 337 18.71 10.55 16.31
C ILE A 337 17.36 11.03 16.86
N LEU A 338 16.31 11.03 16.02
CA LEU A 338 14.96 11.40 16.42
C LEU A 338 14.43 10.47 17.53
N TYR A 339 14.68 9.17 17.38
CA TYR A 339 14.34 8.18 18.41
C TYR A 339 15.04 8.46 19.74
N LYS A 340 16.36 8.73 19.73
CA LYS A 340 17.12 9.08 20.94
C LYS A 340 16.61 10.36 21.61
N LYS A 341 16.18 11.34 20.81
CA LYS A 341 15.56 12.59 21.29
C LYS A 341 14.08 12.46 21.64
N LYS A 342 13.48 11.28 21.50
CA LYS A 342 12.03 11.01 21.70
C LYS A 342 11.12 11.93 20.89
N VAL A 343 11.57 12.36 19.71
CA VAL A 343 10.77 13.16 18.78
C VAL A 343 10.04 12.21 17.84
N PHE A 344 8.70 12.21 17.94
CA PHE A 344 7.84 11.36 17.12
C PHE A 344 6.78 12.21 16.42
N TRP A 345 6.85 12.29 15.10
CA TRP A 345 5.81 12.98 14.33
C TRP A 345 4.59 12.08 14.22
N LYS A 346 3.56 12.37 15.02
CA LYS A 346 2.29 11.65 15.03
C LYS A 346 1.22 12.53 14.38
N ILE A 347 0.51 11.94 13.43
CA ILE A 347 -0.64 12.51 12.74
C ILE A 347 -1.89 11.72 13.12
#